data_AF-A0A2G4T0Q9-F1
#
_entry.id   AF-A0A2G4T0Q9-F1
#
_cell.length_a   1.000
_cell.length_b   1.000
_cell.length_c   1.000
_cell.angle_alpha   90.00
_cell.angle_beta   90.00
_cell.angle_gamma   90.00
#
_symmetry.space_group_name_H-M   'P 1'
#
loop_
_entity.id
_entity.type
_entity.pdbx_description
1 polymer ?
#
loop_
_entity_poly.entity_id
_entity_poly.type
_entity_poly.pdbx_seq_one_letter_code
_entity_poly.pdbx_strand_id
1 'polypeptide(L)'
;MSIRFIRSIHYKRIPNYRGYWDRILEQPSSNRPRTPIPIPIEIIEEPPMPSRPKQFVYLKGVPLEVPERPEQPTNCCMSGCAHCVWDIYQEDIDDYRHRKESLIQRFKDAGEQVPKELESEQDDMEIMDPTMKAFLEMEKKLK
;
A
#
# COMPACT_ATOMS: atom_id res chain seq x y z
N MET A 1 -23.90 -12.50 59.90
CA MET A 1 -24.27 -11.19 59.34
C MET A 1 -23.00 -10.47 58.89
N SER A 2 -22.70 -10.43 57.59
CA SER A 2 -21.50 -9.77 57.07
C SER A 2 -21.93 -8.50 56.34
N ILE A 3 -21.65 -7.34 56.94
CA ILE A 3 -21.95 -6.03 56.37
C ILE A 3 -20.88 -5.75 55.31
N ARG A 4 -21.26 -5.85 54.03
CA ARG A 4 -20.40 -5.45 52.92
C ARG A 4 -20.41 -3.92 52.82
N PHE A 5 -19.36 -3.27 53.31
CA PHE A 5 -19.11 -1.86 53.06
C PHE A 5 -18.67 -1.69 51.59
N ILE A 6 -19.62 -1.34 50.73
CA ILE A 6 -19.30 -0.92 49.36
C ILE A 6 -18.80 0.52 49.47
N ARG A 7 -17.47 0.71 49.39
CA ARG A 7 -16.88 2.03 49.21
C ARG A 7 -17.25 2.53 47.81
N SER A 8 -18.32 3.30 47.72
CA SER A 8 -18.68 4.08 46.54
C SER A 8 -17.66 5.19 46.36
N ILE A 9 -16.71 5.01 45.43
CA ILE A 9 -15.77 6.05 45.05
C ILE A 9 -16.49 6.96 44.06
N HIS A 10 -17.05 8.08 44.55
CA HIS A 10 -17.58 9.14 43.70
C HIS A 10 -16.42 9.94 43.11
N TYR A 11 -15.96 9.58 41.92
CA TYR A 11 -15.11 10.46 41.14
C TYR A 11 -15.99 11.45 40.36
N LYS A 12 -15.84 12.75 40.64
CA LYS A 12 -16.33 13.80 39.74
C LYS A 12 -15.29 13.94 38.63
N ARG A 13 -15.63 13.60 37.38
CA ARG A 13 -14.75 13.91 36.24
C ARG A 13 -14.63 15.43 36.15
N ILE A 14 -13.43 15.95 36.35
CA ILE A 14 -13.08 17.35 36.14
C ILE A 14 -12.15 17.37 34.91
N PRO A 15 -12.47 18.18 33.89
CA PRO A 15 -13.56 19.17 33.84
C PRO A 15 -14.95 18.52 33.72
N ASN A 16 -15.93 19.10 34.41
CA ASN A 16 -17.32 18.68 34.31
C ASN A 16 -17.94 19.30 33.05
N TYR A 17 -18.00 18.52 31.97
CA TYR A 17 -18.55 18.95 30.67
C TYR A 17 -20.08 18.89 30.60
N ARG A 18 -20.79 18.68 31.72
CA ARG A 18 -22.25 18.69 31.74
C ARG A 18 -22.75 20.09 31.34
N GLY A 19 -23.59 20.15 30.30
CA GLY A 19 -24.09 21.40 29.72
C GLY A 19 -23.19 22.04 28.67
N TYR A 20 -22.02 21.46 28.36
CA TYR A 20 -21.17 21.95 27.26
C TYR A 20 -21.90 21.84 25.90
N TRP A 21 -22.56 20.71 25.65
CA TRP A 21 -23.34 20.49 24.43
C TRP A 21 -24.58 21.38 24.37
N ASP A 22 -25.29 21.59 25.48
CA ASP A 22 -26.44 22.51 25.54
C ASP A 22 -26.01 23.92 25.14
N ARG A 23 -24.85 24.38 25.62
CA ARG A 23 -24.29 25.70 25.28
C ARG A 23 -23.85 25.85 23.82
N ILE A 24 -23.55 24.75 23.13
CA ILE A 24 -23.28 24.73 21.68
C ILE A 24 -24.59 24.81 20.89
N LEU A 25 -25.60 24.07 21.33
CA LEU A 25 -26.91 24.01 20.69
C LEU A 25 -27.73 25.30 20.89
N GLU A 26 -27.57 25.96 22.04
CA GLU A 26 -28.23 27.23 22.38
C GLU A 26 -27.57 28.46 21.74
N GLN A 27 -26.47 28.30 21.00
CA GLN A 27 -25.87 29.45 20.31
C GLN A 27 -26.87 30.01 19.30
N PRO A 28 -27.22 31.31 19.39
CA PRO A 28 -28.07 31.91 18.38
C PRO A 28 -27.37 31.76 17.03
N SER A 29 -28.09 31.31 16.00
CA SER A 29 -27.58 31.28 14.64
C SER A 29 -27.22 32.70 14.26
N SER A 30 -25.95 33.06 14.42
CA SER A 30 -25.53 34.41 14.14
C SER A 30 -25.69 34.62 12.64
N ASN A 31 -26.61 35.50 12.24
CA ASN A 31 -26.69 36.04 10.86
C ASN A 31 -25.49 36.94 10.53
N ARG A 32 -24.39 36.84 11.29
CA ARG A 32 -23.14 37.51 10.97
C ARG A 32 -22.64 36.93 9.66
N PRO A 33 -22.36 37.77 8.65
CA PRO A 33 -21.76 37.29 7.41
C PRO A 33 -20.43 36.62 7.78
N ARG A 34 -20.36 35.29 7.58
CA ARG A 34 -19.11 34.54 7.74
C ARG A 34 -18.24 34.91 6.54
N THR A 35 -17.30 35.81 6.74
CA THR A 35 -16.25 36.02 5.74
C THR A 35 -15.31 34.82 5.80
N PRO A 36 -15.14 34.05 4.71
CA PRO A 36 -14.15 32.99 4.68
C PRO A 36 -12.78 33.62 4.94
N ILE A 37 -12.01 32.99 5.83
CA ILE A 37 -10.62 33.39 6.04
C ILE A 37 -9.90 33.09 4.72
N PRO A 38 -9.20 34.06 4.11
CA PRO A 38 -8.37 33.77 2.95
C PRO A 38 -7.23 32.87 3.43
N ILE A 39 -7.33 31.58 3.13
CA ILE A 39 -6.21 30.65 3.30
C ILE A 39 -5.24 30.97 2.16
N PRO A 40 -4.01 31.42 2.44
CA PRO A 40 -3.01 31.55 1.39
C PRO A 40 -2.77 30.16 0.80
N ILE A 41 -3.19 29.96 -0.45
CA ILE A 41 -2.85 28.75 -1.20
C ILE A 41 -1.45 29.00 -1.74
N GLU A 42 -0.44 28.73 -0.90
CA GLU A 42 0.89 28.53 -1.43
C GLU A 42 0.86 27.21 -2.20
N ILE A 43 1.03 27.30 -3.51
CA ILE A 43 1.23 26.13 -4.36
C ILE A 43 2.61 25.61 -3.98
N ILE A 44 2.65 24.66 -3.06
CA ILE A 44 3.85 23.91 -2.75
C ILE A 44 4.06 22.99 -3.95
N GLU A 45 4.99 23.35 -4.83
CA GLU A 45 5.47 22.42 -5.85
C GLU A 45 6.15 21.27 -5.12
N GLU A 46 5.47 20.13 -5.02
CA GLU A 46 6.05 18.92 -4.46
C GLU A 46 7.29 18.56 -5.29
N PRO A 47 8.45 18.30 -4.66
CA PRO A 47 9.65 17.93 -5.39
C PRO A 47 9.34 16.70 -6.26
N PRO A 48 9.87 16.62 -7.49
CA PRO A 48 9.65 15.46 -8.34
C PRO A 48 10.11 14.21 -7.58
N MET A 49 9.18 13.30 -7.35
CA MET A 49 9.48 12.01 -6.75
C MET A 49 10.61 11.35 -7.55
N PRO A 50 11.59 10.70 -6.91
CA PRO A 50 12.67 10.03 -7.62
C PRO A 50 12.09 8.87 -8.45
N SER A 51 11.79 9.13 -9.73
CA SER A 51 11.32 8.11 -10.66
C SER A 51 12.50 7.28 -11.15
N ARG A 52 12.36 5.96 -11.11
CA ARG A 52 13.36 5.07 -11.72
C ARG A 52 13.37 5.29 -13.25
N PRO A 53 14.55 5.26 -13.90
CA PRO A 53 14.61 5.39 -15.34
C PRO A 53 13.98 4.15 -15.99
N LYS A 54 13.05 4.38 -16.92
CA LYS A 54 12.40 3.31 -17.71
C LYS A 54 13.42 2.49 -18.48
N GLN A 55 13.31 1.17 -18.41
CA GLN A 55 14.17 0.23 -19.12
C GLN A 55 13.54 -0.20 -20.44
N PHE A 56 14.36 -0.30 -21.49
CA PHE A 56 13.92 -0.71 -22.82
C PHE A 56 14.74 -1.89 -23.32
N VAL A 57 14.08 -2.80 -24.03
CA VAL A 57 14.67 -3.97 -24.69
C VAL A 57 14.30 -3.92 -26.17
N TYR A 58 15.18 -4.35 -27.04
CA TYR A 58 14.95 -4.33 -28.49
C TYR A 58 14.58 -5.72 -29.00
N LEU A 59 13.43 -5.82 -29.69
CA LEU A 59 13.02 -7.01 -30.43
C LEU A 59 13.04 -6.68 -31.92
N LYS A 60 13.93 -7.30 -32.70
CA LYS A 60 14.08 -7.02 -34.15
C LYS A 60 14.20 -5.51 -34.49
N GLY A 61 14.86 -4.73 -33.62
CA GLY A 61 15.03 -3.28 -33.79
C GLY A 61 13.86 -2.41 -33.31
N VAL A 62 12.77 -3.00 -32.81
CA VAL A 62 11.66 -2.27 -32.18
C VAL A 62 11.92 -2.17 -30.67
N PRO A 63 11.94 -0.96 -30.09
CA PRO A 63 12.05 -0.79 -28.64
C PRO A 63 10.75 -1.21 -27.95
N LEU A 64 10.85 -2.12 -26.99
CA LEU A 64 9.79 -2.55 -26.09
C LEU A 64 10.12 -2.09 -24.68
N GLU A 65 9.16 -1.45 -24.02
CA GLU A 65 9.28 -1.02 -22.63
C GLU A 65 9.15 -2.23 -21.69
N VAL A 66 10.10 -2.38 -20.77
CA VAL A 66 10.06 -3.39 -19.72
C VAL A 66 9.13 -2.89 -18.62
N PRO A 67 8.08 -3.65 -18.22
CA PRO A 67 7.20 -3.23 -17.15
C PRO A 67 8.01 -3.11 -15.85
N GLU A 68 7.78 -2.06 -15.07
CA GLU A 68 8.41 -1.87 -13.77
C GLU A 68 7.68 -2.68 -12.70
N ARG A 69 8.43 -3.31 -11.79
CA ARG A 69 7.84 -4.02 -10.65
C ARG A 69 7.23 -3.00 -9.67
N PRO A 70 5.96 -3.14 -9.28
CA PRO A 70 5.34 -2.25 -8.30
C PRO A 70 6.01 -2.40 -6.92
N GLU A 71 6.11 -1.30 -6.19
CA GLU A 71 6.71 -1.28 -4.85
C GLU A 71 5.69 -1.65 -3.77
N GLN A 72 6.18 -2.24 -2.68
CA GLN A 72 5.33 -2.63 -1.57
C GLN A 72 4.73 -1.38 -0.89
N PRO A 73 3.43 -1.39 -0.56
CA PRO A 73 2.76 -0.25 0.03
C PRO A 73 3.25 0.03 1.46
N THR A 74 3.60 1.28 1.74
CA THR A 74 4.02 1.75 3.08
C THR A 74 2.89 2.40 3.88
N ASN A 75 1.73 2.62 3.27
CA ASN A 75 0.59 3.35 3.85
C ASN A 75 -0.51 2.43 4.45
N CYS A 76 -0.21 1.15 4.71
CA CYS A 76 -1.19 0.22 5.27
C CYS A 76 -1.39 0.46 6.78
N CYS A 77 -2.55 1.03 7.15
CA CYS A 77 -2.91 1.34 8.54
C CYS A 77 -3.51 0.14 9.32
N MET A 78 -3.75 -0.99 8.66
CA MET A 78 -4.38 -2.20 9.24
C MET A 78 -5.76 -1.97 9.91
N SER A 79 -6.41 -0.84 9.64
CA SER A 79 -7.66 -0.42 10.27
C SER A 79 -8.93 -0.78 9.48
N GLY A 80 -8.79 -1.53 8.39
CA GLY A 80 -9.91 -1.97 7.54
C GLY A 80 -10.40 -0.87 6.59
N CYS A 81 -9.60 -0.54 5.58
CA CYS A 81 -9.99 0.38 4.51
C CYS A 81 -11.11 -0.23 3.62
N ALA A 82 -11.89 0.63 2.97
CA ALA A 82 -12.92 0.18 2.00
C ALA A 82 -12.31 -0.57 0.79
N HIS A 83 -11.11 -0.17 0.38
CA HIS A 83 -10.26 -0.92 -0.54
C HIS A 83 -8.95 -1.24 0.18
N CYS A 84 -8.60 -2.52 0.28
CA CYS A 84 -7.36 -2.93 0.92
C CYS A 84 -6.20 -2.55 0.00
N VAL A 85 -5.21 -1.84 0.54
CA VAL A 85 -4.02 -1.46 -0.24
C VAL A 85 -3.27 -2.68 -0.75
N TRP A 86 -3.27 -3.77 0.03
CA TRP A 86 -2.66 -5.02 -0.40
C TRP A 86 -3.37 -5.66 -1.58
N ASP A 87 -4.70 -5.53 -1.67
CA ASP A 87 -5.45 -6.08 -2.80
C ASP A 87 -5.09 -5.31 -4.08
N ILE A 88 -5.05 -3.97 -4.01
CA ILE A 88 -4.62 -3.12 -5.13
C ILE A 88 -3.18 -3.48 -5.56
N TYR A 89 -2.27 -3.65 -4.59
CA TYR A 89 -0.90 -4.05 -4.87
C TYR A 89 -0.82 -5.44 -5.52
N GLN A 90 -1.66 -6.40 -5.12
CA GLN A 90 -1.69 -7.72 -5.78
C GLN A 90 -2.19 -7.61 -7.21
N GLU A 91 -3.23 -6.81 -7.46
CA GLU A 91 -3.71 -6.52 -8.83
C GLU A 91 -2.58 -5.93 -9.69
N ASP A 92 -1.83 -4.95 -9.16
CA ASP A 92 -0.69 -4.34 -9.85
C ASP A 92 0.43 -5.35 -10.14
N ILE A 93 0.71 -6.26 -9.20
CA ILE A 93 1.70 -7.33 -9.37
C ILE A 93 1.28 -8.31 -10.45
N ASP A 94 0.01 -8.71 -10.48
CA ASP A 94 -0.51 -9.65 -11.48
C ASP A 94 -0.52 -9.02 -12.87
N ASP A 95 -0.88 -7.74 -12.98
CA ASP A 95 -0.75 -6.95 -14.19
C ASP A 95 0.70 -6.89 -14.69
N TYR A 96 1.65 -6.66 -13.79
CA TYR A 96 3.08 -6.67 -14.09
C TYR A 96 3.53 -8.04 -14.62
N ARG A 97 3.13 -9.14 -13.97
CA ARG A 97 3.43 -10.52 -14.40
C ARG A 97 2.88 -10.79 -15.80
N HIS A 98 1.62 -10.45 -16.05
CA HIS A 98 0.99 -10.66 -17.36
C HIS A 98 1.69 -9.89 -18.48
N ARG A 99 2.04 -8.61 -18.24
CA ARG A 99 2.78 -7.80 -19.21
C ARG A 99 4.15 -8.42 -19.49
N LYS A 100 4.86 -8.83 -18.45
CA LYS A 100 6.18 -9.48 -18.56
C LYS A 100 6.11 -10.81 -19.33
N GLU A 101 5.17 -11.67 -19.00
CA GLU A 101 4.94 -12.94 -19.71
C GLU A 101 4.63 -12.72 -21.18
N SER A 102 3.78 -11.72 -21.50
CA SER A 102 3.46 -11.38 -22.89
C SER A 102 4.68 -10.93 -23.69
N LEU A 103 5.62 -10.21 -23.06
CA LEU A 103 6.88 -9.82 -23.68
C LEU A 103 7.75 -11.05 -23.93
N ILE A 104 7.93 -11.91 -22.92
CA ILE A 104 8.70 -13.15 -23.04
C ILE A 104 8.16 -14.03 -24.16
N GLN A 105 6.83 -14.16 -24.28
CA GLN A 105 6.18 -14.90 -25.37
C GLN A 105 6.54 -14.30 -26.74
N ARG A 106 6.52 -12.97 -26.89
CA ARG A 106 6.93 -12.30 -28.14
C ARG A 106 8.38 -12.59 -28.53
N PHE A 107 9.31 -12.65 -27.56
CA PHE A 107 10.71 -13.03 -27.81
C PHE A 107 10.80 -14.50 -28.27
N LYS A 108 10.07 -15.41 -27.60
CA LYS A 108 10.01 -16.82 -27.97
C LYS A 108 9.45 -17.05 -29.37
N ASP A 109 8.32 -16.41 -29.69
CA ASP A 109 7.68 -16.50 -31.01
C ASP A 109 8.56 -15.91 -32.12
N ALA A 110 9.35 -14.89 -31.79
CA ALA A 110 10.31 -14.30 -32.72
C ALA A 110 11.55 -15.18 -32.96
N GLY A 111 11.77 -16.23 -32.16
CA GLY A 111 12.95 -17.09 -32.21
C GLY A 111 14.22 -16.42 -31.67
N GLU A 112 14.08 -15.34 -30.91
CA GLU A 112 15.19 -14.57 -30.36
C GLU A 112 15.42 -14.96 -28.89
N GLN A 113 16.67 -14.87 -28.42
CA GLN A 113 16.97 -15.20 -27.02
C GLN A 113 16.33 -14.17 -26.09
N VAL A 114 15.67 -14.64 -25.03
CA VAL A 114 15.02 -13.78 -24.05
C VAL A 114 16.12 -13.05 -23.26
N PRO A 115 16.09 -11.71 -23.18
CA PRO A 115 17.09 -10.96 -22.42
C PRO A 115 17.00 -11.22 -20.92
N LYS A 116 18.15 -11.21 -20.25
CA LYS A 116 18.29 -11.55 -18.81
C LYS A 116 17.41 -10.67 -17.92
N GLU A 117 17.17 -9.43 -18.32
CA GLU A 117 16.32 -8.45 -17.63
C GLU A 117 14.87 -8.94 -17.49
N LEU A 118 14.39 -9.79 -18.41
CA LEU A 118 13.06 -10.39 -18.34
C LEU A 118 13.04 -11.73 -17.58
N GLU A 119 14.18 -12.37 -17.35
CA GLU A 119 14.26 -13.69 -16.71
C GLU A 119 14.48 -13.64 -15.18
N SER A 120 14.80 -12.46 -14.64
CA SER A 120 15.34 -12.26 -13.28
C SER A 120 14.39 -12.53 -12.09
N GLU A 121 13.36 -13.36 -12.24
CA GLU A 121 12.52 -13.84 -11.12
C GLU A 121 12.91 -15.23 -10.64
N GLN A 122 13.77 -15.94 -11.36
CA GLN A 122 14.23 -17.28 -10.97
C GLN A 122 15.30 -17.24 -9.88
N ASP A 123 15.93 -16.10 -9.65
CA ASP A 123 17.02 -15.94 -8.69
C ASP A 123 16.54 -16.01 -7.22
N ASP A 124 15.25 -15.82 -6.93
CA ASP A 124 14.73 -15.90 -5.56
C ASP A 124 14.84 -17.32 -4.97
N MET A 125 14.82 -18.37 -5.80
CA MET A 125 15.05 -19.76 -5.38
C MET A 125 16.52 -20.08 -5.10
N GLU A 126 17.44 -19.31 -5.66
CA GLU A 126 18.88 -19.41 -5.42
C GLU A 126 19.32 -18.59 -4.22
N ILE A 127 18.56 -17.52 -3.91
CA ILE A 127 18.72 -16.67 -2.73
C ILE A 127 18.08 -17.31 -1.48
N MET A 128 17.19 -18.29 -1.63
CA MET A 128 16.59 -19.00 -0.50
C MET A 128 17.62 -19.81 0.28
N ASP A 129 17.49 -19.78 1.61
CA ASP A 129 18.36 -20.53 2.52
C ASP A 129 18.44 -22.01 2.10
N PRO A 130 19.65 -22.59 1.99
CA PRO A 130 19.83 -23.97 1.54
C PRO A 130 19.00 -25.00 2.32
N THR A 131 18.67 -24.74 3.59
CA THR A 131 17.82 -25.64 4.39
C THR A 131 16.36 -25.59 3.94
N MET A 132 15.83 -24.40 3.66
CA MET A 132 14.46 -24.21 3.15
C MET A 132 14.33 -24.81 1.74
N LYS A 133 15.35 -24.64 0.90
CA LYS A 133 15.40 -25.25 -0.43
C LYS A 133 15.37 -26.78 -0.36
N ALA A 134 16.19 -27.38 0.49
CA ALA A 134 16.22 -28.84 0.68
C ALA A 134 14.87 -29.38 1.17
N PHE A 135 14.19 -28.65 2.06
CA PHE A 135 12.85 -29.01 2.52
C PHE A 135 11.83 -29.01 1.37
N LEU A 136 11.78 -27.93 0.59
CA LEU A 136 10.86 -27.82 -0.54
C LEU A 136 11.12 -28.88 -1.63
N GLU A 137 12.39 -29.22 -1.87
CA GLU A 137 12.75 -30.31 -2.79
C GLU A 137 12.32 -31.69 -2.26
N MET A 138 12.40 -31.92 -0.96
CA MET A 138 11.91 -33.16 -0.33
C MET A 138 10.39 -33.27 -0.45
N GLU A 139 9.65 -32.18 -0.17
CA GLU A 139 8.19 -32.16 -0.33
C GLU A 139 7.76 -32.38 -1.78
N LYS A 140 8.47 -31.77 -2.75
CA LYS A 140 8.20 -31.98 -4.19
C LYS A 140 8.43 -33.42 -4.65
N LYS A 141 9.35 -34.15 -4.00
CA LYS A 141 9.60 -35.58 -4.31
C LYS A 141 8.59 -36.52 -3.65
N LEU A 142 7.85 -36.05 -2.65
CA LEU A 142 6.86 -36.83 -1.90
C LEU A 142 5.42 -36.65 -2.42
N LYS A 143 5.17 -35.61 -3.22
CA LYS A 143 3.94 -35.42 -4.00
C LYS A 143 4.04 -36.10 -5.35
#